data_AF-A0A7Y2L1M4-F1
#
_entry.id   AF-A0A7Y2L1M4-F1
#
_cell.length_a   1.000
_cell.length_b   1.000
_cell.length_c   1.000
_cell.angle_alpha   90.00
_cell.angle_beta   90.00
_cell.angle_gamma   90.00
#
_symmetry.space_group_name_H-M   'P 1'
#
loop_
_entity.id
_entity.type
_entity.pdbx_description
1 polymer ?
#
loop_
_entity_poly.entity_id
_entity_poly.type
_entity_poly.pdbx_seq_one_letter_code
_entity_poly.pdbx_strand_id
1 'polypeptide(L)'
;GNDSLALLRPLPTPSPIPQSDANAALLLLPFVPYAGVRTTPIDNLAAFESQILSAARKGRLGALGIARLAALKNTRKSRLHAIAGAADTHQATTPQGLYAEVETPSAASPESLYQRVVVARSIAKLPASGSVDFAFNALTPELQNLFQTNQLMAVIVNPARLGVPGPALAGDVATFERDVVIADWRMIAAVGDSLNSTSYNNILIMKYCDGTLLERVCNPNKWVEVDSFSVSAGSSTDTSVALTGLSSYLQSYLTAGIKAAADGNDLYDDFARIVQDPNWQGFIVLAADVDPSGFPDQIKGLIAGIDFTQFRAHHFGATASRVQVSGTSVTLQTPSSLFGLIDYELPVYKANVAAGGNPDMPVPLPDNGDFGFQVLQLQTLFRNAAMVDFRSHVQLSINQLFLSPVIAAYGAIGKLPATAVVLNGSYQRQGDTGVYVFEQNASTRFQLGSNVLPAVAIQRVVFNTLSSGSDHGDDGIVRSRFLMSGALEFAVLSVLLPDKSKRETDLLSFGPPADAAPVAPAAGLCFSGLEVSMSSP
;
A
#
# COMPACT_ATOMS: atom_id res chain seq x y z
N GLY A 1 -22.25 -16.91 -36.56
CA GLY A 1 -21.89 -15.57 -37.07
C GLY A 1 -20.43 -15.37 -36.77
N ASN A 2 -19.62 -15.10 -37.79
CA ASN A 2 -18.19 -14.82 -37.64
C ASN A 2 -18.04 -13.42 -37.06
N ASP A 3 -17.86 -13.31 -35.74
CA ASP A 3 -17.32 -12.10 -35.14
C ASP A 3 -15.84 -12.00 -35.49
N SER A 4 -15.56 -11.31 -36.58
CA SER A 4 -14.22 -10.85 -36.90
C SER A 4 -13.74 -9.96 -35.75
N LEU A 5 -12.82 -10.45 -34.93
CA LEU A 5 -11.98 -9.62 -34.06
C LEU A 5 -11.46 -8.46 -34.90
N ALA A 6 -12.00 -7.26 -34.69
CA ALA A 6 -11.56 -6.05 -35.35
C ALA A 6 -10.17 -5.71 -34.82
N LEU A 7 -9.15 -6.35 -35.40
CA LEU A 7 -7.76 -5.97 -35.22
C LEU A 7 -7.61 -4.57 -35.80
N LEU A 8 -7.34 -3.57 -34.94
CA LEU A 8 -6.85 -2.29 -35.41
C LEU A 8 -5.65 -2.56 -36.30
N ARG A 9 -5.58 -1.89 -37.45
CA ARG A 9 -4.34 -1.91 -38.25
C ARG A 9 -3.22 -1.45 -37.32
N PRO A 10 -2.10 -2.19 -37.22
CA PRO A 10 -0.93 -1.72 -36.50
C PRO A 10 -0.59 -0.34 -37.06
N LEU A 11 -0.79 0.69 -36.24
CA LEU A 11 -0.38 2.03 -36.62
C LEU A 11 1.15 2.00 -36.63
N PRO A 12 1.79 2.53 -37.69
CA PRO A 12 3.23 2.71 -37.64
C PRO A 12 3.50 3.64 -36.46
N THR A 13 4.03 3.11 -35.36
CA THR A 13 4.83 3.90 -34.43
C THR A 13 6.10 4.21 -35.21
N PRO A 14 6.28 5.44 -35.72
CA PRO A 14 7.53 5.82 -36.36
C PRO A 14 8.64 5.50 -35.38
N SER A 15 9.54 4.64 -35.83
CA SER A 15 10.61 4.16 -34.97
C SER A 15 11.52 5.35 -34.66
N PRO A 16 11.92 5.55 -33.39
CA PRO A 16 12.95 6.53 -33.07
C PRO A 16 14.31 6.13 -33.67
N ILE A 17 14.43 4.93 -34.27
CA ILE A 17 15.62 4.47 -34.99
C ILE A 17 16.00 5.54 -36.03
N PRO A 18 17.22 6.09 -35.95
CA PRO A 18 17.74 7.02 -36.94
C PRO A 18 17.66 6.37 -38.33
N GLN A 19 17.00 7.03 -39.28
CA GLN A 19 17.33 6.76 -40.68
C GLN A 19 18.69 7.41 -40.92
N SER A 20 19.61 6.65 -41.49
CA SER A 20 20.96 7.15 -41.73
C SER A 20 20.91 8.27 -42.77
N ASP A 21 21.11 9.51 -42.34
CA ASP A 21 21.48 10.59 -43.25
C ASP A 21 22.91 10.35 -43.74
N ALA A 22 23.23 10.78 -44.96
CA ALA A 22 24.54 10.54 -45.60
C ALA A 22 25.76 11.07 -44.79
N ASN A 23 25.52 11.90 -43.78
CA ASN A 23 26.54 12.49 -42.89
C ASN A 23 26.41 12.03 -41.41
N ALA A 24 25.51 11.11 -41.08
CA ALA A 24 25.34 10.62 -39.71
C ALA A 24 26.35 9.52 -39.36
N ALA A 25 26.80 9.49 -38.11
CA ALA A 25 27.66 8.41 -37.60
C ALA A 25 26.98 7.03 -37.79
N LEU A 26 27.73 6.06 -38.32
CA LEU A 26 27.25 4.69 -38.55
C LEU A 26 26.74 4.07 -37.24
N LEU A 27 25.43 3.80 -37.17
CA LEU A 27 24.83 3.03 -36.09
C LEU A 27 25.15 1.54 -36.27
N LEU A 28 26.12 1.06 -35.49
CA LEU A 28 26.49 -0.35 -35.48
C LEU A 28 25.60 -1.10 -34.49
N LEU A 29 24.74 -1.98 -34.98
CA LEU A 29 23.96 -2.90 -34.16
C LEU A 29 24.61 -4.30 -34.20
N PRO A 30 24.79 -4.97 -33.06
CA PRO A 30 25.34 -6.32 -33.06
C PRO A 30 24.36 -7.29 -33.73
N PHE A 31 24.79 -7.86 -34.84
CA PHE A 31 24.12 -8.98 -35.51
C PHE A 31 24.98 -10.22 -35.39
N VAL A 32 24.35 -11.37 -35.19
CA VAL A 32 25.04 -12.65 -35.27
C VAL A 32 24.74 -13.26 -36.63
N PRO A 33 25.78 -13.66 -37.40
CA PRO A 33 25.57 -14.38 -38.64
C PRO A 33 25.07 -15.79 -38.30
N TYR A 34 23.76 -16.00 -38.45
CA TYR A 34 23.13 -17.31 -38.28
C TYR A 34 23.47 -18.29 -39.41
N ALA A 35 23.93 -17.77 -40.55
CA ALA A 35 24.37 -18.58 -41.67
C ALA A 35 25.75 -19.19 -41.39
N GLY A 36 25.82 -20.52 -41.21
CA GLY A 36 27.08 -21.28 -41.15
C GLY A 36 27.50 -21.80 -39.77
N VAL A 37 26.74 -21.53 -38.70
CA VAL A 37 26.97 -22.14 -37.38
C VAL A 37 26.61 -23.63 -37.46
N ARG A 38 27.61 -24.50 -37.59
CA ARG A 38 27.42 -25.96 -37.76
C ARG A 38 27.99 -26.84 -36.64
N THR A 39 28.78 -26.30 -35.70
CA THR A 39 29.64 -27.17 -34.86
C THR A 39 29.68 -26.90 -33.36
N THR A 40 28.80 -26.06 -32.83
CA THR A 40 28.45 -26.11 -31.40
C THR A 40 26.99 -25.75 -31.31
N PRO A 41 26.13 -26.61 -30.74
CA PRO A 41 24.82 -26.14 -30.36
C PRO A 41 25.07 -25.05 -29.32
N ILE A 42 24.79 -23.79 -29.65
CA ILE A 42 24.48 -22.84 -28.59
C ILE A 42 23.16 -23.37 -28.05
N ASP A 43 23.25 -24.27 -27.06
CA ASP A 43 22.09 -24.74 -26.31
C ASP A 43 21.41 -23.46 -25.80
N ASN A 44 20.26 -23.13 -26.39
CA ASN A 44 19.56 -21.85 -26.30
C ASN A 44 20.09 -20.64 -27.11
N LEU A 45 20.26 -20.79 -28.43
CA LEU A 45 20.35 -19.64 -29.36
C LEU A 45 19.24 -18.59 -29.13
N ALA A 46 18.02 -19.05 -28.84
CA ALA A 46 16.89 -18.18 -28.51
C ALA A 46 17.10 -17.37 -27.22
N ALA A 47 17.72 -17.97 -26.20
CA ALA A 47 18.06 -17.24 -24.97
C ALA A 47 19.21 -16.25 -25.21
N PHE A 48 20.19 -16.60 -26.05
CA PHE A 48 21.27 -15.67 -26.41
C PHE A 48 20.74 -14.43 -27.15
N GLU A 49 19.87 -14.63 -28.15
CA GLU A 49 19.24 -13.54 -28.89
C GLU A 49 18.36 -12.67 -27.99
N SER A 50 17.51 -13.28 -27.15
CA SER A 50 16.57 -12.54 -26.29
C SER A 50 17.23 -11.89 -25.08
N GLN A 51 18.23 -12.53 -24.45
CA GLN A 51 18.79 -12.05 -23.18
C GLN A 51 20.06 -11.21 -23.35
N ILE A 52 20.85 -11.42 -24.41
CA ILE A 52 22.13 -10.72 -24.60
C ILE A 52 22.04 -9.75 -25.77
N LEU A 53 21.72 -10.23 -26.98
CA LEU A 53 21.74 -9.38 -28.17
C LEU A 53 20.62 -8.34 -28.17
N SER A 54 19.40 -8.72 -27.80
CA SER A 54 18.27 -7.78 -27.72
C SER A 54 18.53 -6.68 -26.70
N ALA A 55 19.11 -7.02 -25.54
CA ALA A 55 19.50 -6.04 -24.53
C ALA A 55 20.60 -5.10 -25.04
N ALA A 56 21.65 -5.63 -25.69
CA ALA A 56 22.73 -4.83 -26.25
C ALA A 56 22.26 -3.90 -27.38
N ARG A 57 21.36 -4.38 -28.26
CA ARG A 57 20.73 -3.54 -29.30
C ARG A 57 19.87 -2.45 -28.66
N LYS A 58 19.04 -2.81 -27.68
CA LYS A 58 18.18 -1.85 -26.98
C LYS A 58 18.99 -0.76 -26.29
N GLY A 59 20.09 -1.09 -25.62
CA GLY A 59 20.96 -0.06 -25.01
C GLY A 59 21.50 0.94 -26.03
N ARG A 60 21.97 0.47 -27.19
CA ARG A 60 22.46 1.35 -28.28
C ARG A 60 21.35 2.18 -28.91
N LEU A 61 20.18 1.57 -29.15
CA LEU A 61 19.02 2.25 -29.71
C LEU A 61 18.40 3.24 -28.73
N GLY A 62 18.40 2.93 -27.44
CA GLY A 62 17.90 3.77 -26.37
C GLY A 62 18.69 5.07 -26.27
N ALA A 63 20.02 5.00 -26.25
CA ALA A 63 20.88 6.19 -26.17
C ALA A 63 20.60 7.20 -27.31
N LEU A 64 20.43 6.72 -28.54
CA LEU A 64 20.10 7.57 -29.69
C LEU A 64 18.63 8.01 -29.70
N GLY A 65 17.73 7.09 -29.36
CA GLY A 65 16.29 7.35 -29.31
C GLY A 65 15.92 8.38 -28.26
N ILE A 66 16.53 8.34 -27.07
CA ILE A 66 16.31 9.30 -25.98
C ILE A 66 16.72 10.71 -26.43
N ALA A 67 17.90 10.89 -27.01
CA ALA A 67 18.36 12.19 -27.50
C ALA A 67 17.45 12.76 -28.60
N ARG A 68 16.99 11.91 -29.53
CA ARG A 68 16.04 12.29 -30.58
C ARG A 68 14.67 12.67 -30.01
N LEU A 69 14.13 11.87 -29.11
CA LEU A 69 12.87 12.15 -28.41
C LEU A 69 12.94 13.48 -27.64
N ALA A 70 14.08 13.77 -27.00
CA ALA A 70 14.32 15.05 -26.33
C ALA A 70 14.28 16.23 -27.31
N ALA A 71 14.97 16.11 -28.47
CA ALA A 71 14.95 17.14 -29.50
C ALA A 71 13.52 17.39 -30.05
N LEU A 72 12.77 16.33 -30.29
CA LEU A 72 11.39 16.41 -30.79
C LEU A 72 10.45 17.05 -29.78
N LYS A 73 10.52 16.64 -28.51
CA LYS A 73 9.73 17.23 -27.43
C LYS A 73 10.06 18.72 -27.26
N ASN A 74 11.33 19.12 -27.40
CA ASN A 74 11.72 20.54 -27.37
C ASN A 74 11.15 21.32 -28.56
N THR A 75 11.24 20.80 -29.77
CA THR A 75 10.63 21.43 -30.97
C THR A 75 9.12 21.54 -30.82
N ARG A 76 8.47 20.49 -30.33
CA ARG A 76 7.03 20.48 -30.03
C ARG A 76 6.67 21.57 -29.02
N LYS A 77 7.38 21.66 -27.90
CA LYS A 77 7.12 22.64 -26.84
C LYS A 77 7.20 24.07 -27.38
N SER A 78 8.23 24.37 -28.17
CA SER A 78 8.38 25.67 -28.84
C SER A 78 7.22 25.97 -29.81
N ARG A 79 6.77 24.96 -30.58
CA ARG A 79 5.62 25.10 -31.50
C ARG A 79 4.31 25.34 -30.75
N LEU A 80 3.98 24.53 -29.74
CA LEU A 80 2.73 24.66 -28.98
C LEU A 80 2.66 25.99 -28.24
N HIS A 81 3.79 26.48 -27.72
CA HIS A 81 3.89 27.82 -27.16
C HIS A 81 3.61 28.92 -28.20
N ALA A 82 4.03 28.73 -29.46
CA ALA A 82 3.80 29.70 -30.53
C ALA A 82 2.33 29.75 -31.01
N ILE A 83 1.60 28.64 -30.95
CA ILE A 83 0.21 28.54 -31.45
C ILE A 83 -0.86 28.61 -30.35
N ALA A 84 -0.46 28.70 -29.07
CA ALA A 84 -1.36 28.73 -27.90
C ALA A 84 -2.43 27.61 -27.90
N GLY A 85 -2.07 26.42 -28.40
CA GLY A 85 -2.98 25.29 -28.58
C GLY A 85 -2.46 24.01 -27.96
N ALA A 86 -3.34 23.01 -27.84
CA ALA A 86 -2.98 21.64 -27.48
C ALA A 86 -2.67 20.82 -28.75
N ALA A 87 -1.84 19.79 -28.62
CA ALA A 87 -1.63 18.86 -29.72
C ALA A 87 -2.83 17.91 -29.83
N ASP A 88 -3.27 17.63 -31.05
CA ASP A 88 -4.27 16.59 -31.29
C ASP A 88 -3.69 15.22 -30.93
N THR A 89 -4.40 14.47 -30.10
CA THR A 89 -4.05 13.12 -29.71
C THR A 89 -5.05 12.11 -30.24
N HIS A 90 -4.62 10.86 -30.36
CA HIS A 90 -5.50 9.72 -30.58
C HIS A 90 -5.17 8.61 -29.57
N GLN A 91 -6.14 7.74 -29.35
CA GLN A 91 -6.02 6.63 -28.42
C GLN A 91 -5.30 5.46 -29.09
N ALA A 92 -4.35 4.85 -28.38
CA ALA A 92 -3.53 3.75 -28.86
C ALA A 92 -3.14 2.83 -27.68
N THR A 93 -2.30 1.83 -27.98
CA THR A 93 -1.69 0.96 -26.98
C THR A 93 -0.18 0.99 -27.05
N THR A 94 0.49 0.87 -25.90
CA THR A 94 1.93 0.58 -25.86
C THR A 94 2.22 -0.85 -26.35
N PRO A 95 3.48 -1.22 -26.66
CA PRO A 95 3.85 -2.61 -26.94
C PRO A 95 3.47 -3.62 -25.83
N GLN A 96 3.32 -3.15 -24.59
CA GLN A 96 2.89 -3.98 -23.46
C GLN A 96 1.36 -4.09 -23.36
N GLY A 97 0.61 -3.46 -24.26
CA GLY A 97 -0.85 -3.43 -24.26
C GLY A 97 -1.47 -2.42 -23.30
N LEU A 98 -0.72 -1.44 -22.80
CA LEU A 98 -1.25 -0.39 -21.92
C LEU A 98 -1.94 0.70 -22.72
N TYR A 99 -2.97 1.33 -22.16
CA TYR A 99 -3.64 2.47 -22.78
C TYR A 99 -2.67 3.66 -22.89
N ALA A 100 -2.57 4.25 -24.08
CA ALA A 100 -1.77 5.41 -24.34
C ALA A 100 -2.52 6.45 -25.19
N GLU A 101 -2.28 7.72 -24.89
CA GLU A 101 -2.67 8.83 -25.76
C GLU A 101 -1.42 9.33 -26.48
N VAL A 102 -1.50 9.31 -27.80
CA VAL A 102 -0.37 9.53 -28.68
C VAL A 102 -0.68 10.71 -29.58
N GLU A 103 0.30 11.60 -29.74
CA GLU A 103 0.15 12.74 -30.64
C GLU A 103 -0.04 12.26 -32.08
N THR A 104 -1.03 12.86 -32.75
CA THR A 104 -1.33 12.58 -34.15
C THR A 104 -0.21 13.14 -35.02
N PRO A 105 0.42 12.32 -35.90
CA PRO A 105 1.48 12.79 -36.77
C PRO A 105 1.01 13.94 -37.67
N SER A 106 1.88 14.93 -37.86
CA SER A 106 1.65 16.04 -38.78
C SER A 106 2.89 16.29 -39.64
N ALA A 107 2.76 17.06 -40.72
CA ALA A 107 3.92 17.44 -41.55
C ALA A 107 5.04 18.13 -40.76
N ALA A 108 4.72 18.74 -39.61
CA ALA A 108 5.66 19.39 -38.69
C ALA A 108 6.16 18.48 -37.55
N SER A 109 5.53 17.33 -37.32
CA SER A 109 5.94 16.34 -36.31
C SER A 109 5.61 14.95 -36.85
N PRO A 110 6.51 14.34 -37.65
CA PRO A 110 6.27 13.04 -38.27
C PRO A 110 6.30 11.89 -37.23
N GLU A 111 6.66 12.17 -35.98
CA GLU A 111 6.79 11.18 -34.91
C GLU A 111 5.65 11.18 -33.90
N SER A 112 5.29 9.98 -33.43
CA SER A 112 4.23 9.71 -32.46
C SER A 112 4.75 9.83 -31.03
N LEU A 113 4.51 10.98 -30.39
CA LEU A 113 4.91 11.25 -29.01
C LEU A 113 3.84 10.79 -28.02
N TYR A 114 4.24 10.06 -26.97
CA TYR A 114 3.34 9.68 -25.89
C TYR A 114 3.03 10.90 -25.02
N GLN A 115 1.75 11.25 -24.94
CA GLN A 115 1.23 12.34 -24.11
C GLN A 115 0.71 11.82 -22.78
N ARG A 116 0.12 10.61 -22.78
CA ARG A 116 -0.35 9.95 -21.57
C ARG A 116 -0.17 8.45 -21.70
N VAL A 117 0.23 7.78 -20.63
CA VAL A 117 0.20 6.31 -20.51
C VAL A 117 -0.48 5.97 -19.19
N VAL A 118 -1.61 5.25 -19.26
CA VAL A 118 -2.37 4.82 -18.08
C VAL A 118 -2.06 3.35 -17.81
N VAL A 119 -1.53 3.07 -16.62
CA VAL A 119 -1.16 1.70 -16.22
C VAL A 119 -2.31 1.01 -15.49
N ALA A 120 -3.02 1.75 -14.64
CA ALA A 120 -4.25 1.29 -14.00
C ALA A 120 -5.21 2.45 -13.72
N ARG A 121 -6.47 2.08 -13.48
CA ARG A 121 -7.54 3.00 -13.08
C ARG A 121 -8.33 2.39 -11.92
N SER A 122 -8.43 3.13 -10.84
CA SER A 122 -9.30 2.86 -9.70
C SER A 122 -10.54 3.75 -9.72
N ILE A 123 -11.52 3.42 -8.88
CA ILE A 123 -12.69 4.26 -8.61
C ILE A 123 -12.63 4.63 -7.14
N ALA A 124 -12.58 5.92 -6.84
CA ALA A 124 -12.74 6.41 -5.47
C ALA A 124 -14.24 6.64 -5.20
N LYS A 125 -14.73 6.24 -4.02
CA LYS A 125 -16.08 6.66 -3.60
C LYS A 125 -16.04 8.03 -2.93
N LEU A 126 -15.02 8.33 -2.11
CA LEU A 126 -14.84 9.60 -1.38
C LEU A 126 -13.34 9.86 -1.09
N PRO A 127 -12.87 11.12 -0.98
CA PRO A 127 -13.57 12.40 -1.22
C PRO A 127 -13.67 12.79 -2.70
N ALA A 128 -13.09 12.00 -3.63
CA ALA A 128 -13.24 12.23 -5.06
C ALA A 128 -14.28 11.25 -5.64
N SER A 129 -15.48 11.74 -5.96
CA SER A 129 -16.37 11.00 -6.87
C SER A 129 -15.72 10.98 -8.26
N GLY A 130 -15.05 9.89 -8.63
CA GLY A 130 -14.37 9.81 -9.93
C GLY A 130 -13.40 8.65 -10.09
N SER A 131 -12.88 8.51 -11.31
CA SER A 131 -11.76 7.63 -11.59
C SER A 131 -10.46 8.25 -11.09
N VAL A 132 -9.67 7.47 -10.37
CA VAL A 132 -8.30 7.81 -10.01
C VAL A 132 -7.39 6.97 -10.89
N ASP A 133 -6.57 7.63 -11.70
CA ASP A 133 -5.66 6.98 -12.61
C ASP A 133 -4.28 6.84 -11.99
N PHE A 134 -3.61 5.74 -12.29
CA PHE A 134 -2.19 5.55 -12.08
C PHE A 134 -1.50 5.68 -13.44
N ALA A 135 -0.96 6.87 -13.71
CA ALA A 135 -0.62 7.29 -15.07
C ALA A 135 0.57 8.25 -15.13
N PHE A 136 1.21 8.26 -16.30
CA PHE A 136 2.28 9.20 -16.63
C PHE A 136 1.80 10.16 -17.70
N ASN A 137 2.00 11.46 -17.49
CA ASN A 137 1.63 12.52 -18.42
C ASN A 137 2.87 13.24 -18.94
N ALA A 138 2.80 13.74 -20.17
CA ALA A 138 3.86 14.49 -20.84
C ALA A 138 5.24 13.83 -20.62
N LEU A 139 5.30 12.52 -20.87
CA LEU A 139 6.39 11.63 -20.44
C LEU A 139 7.77 12.22 -20.79
N THR A 140 8.75 12.00 -19.91
CA THR A 140 10.15 12.29 -20.25
C THR A 140 10.62 11.39 -21.41
N PRO A 141 11.66 11.78 -22.17
CA PRO A 141 12.24 10.94 -23.21
C PRO A 141 12.62 9.54 -22.71
N GLU A 142 13.21 9.45 -21.52
CA GLU A 142 13.61 8.20 -20.88
C GLU A 142 12.39 7.31 -20.57
N LEU A 143 11.32 7.89 -20.04
CA LEU A 143 10.09 7.17 -19.72
C LEU A 143 9.32 6.74 -20.97
N GLN A 144 9.29 7.56 -22.03
CA GLN A 144 8.73 7.14 -23.30
C GLN A 144 9.53 5.98 -23.91
N ASN A 145 10.88 6.04 -23.87
CA ASN A 145 11.74 4.95 -24.31
C ASN A 145 11.52 3.66 -23.50
N LEU A 146 11.22 3.78 -22.19
CA LEU A 146 10.83 2.66 -21.32
C LEU A 146 9.57 1.98 -21.87
N PHE A 147 8.48 2.73 -22.07
CA PHE A 147 7.21 2.20 -22.58
C PHE A 147 7.26 1.73 -24.03
N GLN A 148 8.26 2.11 -24.82
CA GLN A 148 8.47 1.58 -26.17
C GLN A 148 9.21 0.22 -26.17
N THR A 149 9.55 -0.34 -25.01
CA THR A 149 10.30 -1.60 -24.89
C THR A 149 9.37 -2.81 -24.90
N ASN A 150 9.49 -3.71 -25.89
CA ASN A 150 8.60 -4.88 -25.99
C ASN A 150 8.61 -5.77 -24.72
N GLN A 151 9.79 -6.24 -24.30
CA GLN A 151 9.95 -6.97 -23.03
C GLN A 151 10.38 -6.01 -21.93
N LEU A 152 9.42 -5.53 -21.14
CA LEU A 152 9.68 -4.55 -20.09
C LEU A 152 9.90 -5.25 -18.74
N MET A 153 11.06 -5.02 -18.15
CA MET A 153 11.32 -5.24 -16.72
C MET A 153 11.97 -3.97 -16.18
N ALA A 154 11.23 -3.19 -15.40
CA ALA A 154 11.72 -1.96 -14.82
C ALA A 154 11.64 -2.03 -13.30
N VAL A 155 12.72 -1.64 -12.63
CA VAL A 155 12.76 -1.42 -11.18
C VAL A 155 13.06 0.06 -10.95
N ILE A 156 12.06 0.78 -10.46
CA ILE A 156 12.06 2.23 -10.38
C ILE A 156 12.10 2.64 -8.91
N VAL A 157 13.24 3.16 -8.51
CA VAL A 157 13.48 3.78 -7.19
C VAL A 157 13.83 5.26 -7.32
N ASN A 158 14.30 5.70 -8.50
CA ASN A 158 14.65 7.09 -8.78
C ASN A 158 13.48 7.83 -9.45
N PRO A 159 12.96 8.93 -8.84
CA PRO A 159 11.82 9.66 -9.37
C PRO A 159 12.17 10.65 -10.47
N ALA A 160 13.46 10.91 -10.73
CA ALA A 160 13.90 12.03 -11.57
C ALA A 160 13.29 12.06 -12.98
N ARG A 161 12.84 10.90 -13.49
CA ARG A 161 12.26 10.74 -14.83
C ARG A 161 10.74 10.52 -14.84
N LEU A 162 10.10 10.45 -13.68
CA LEU A 162 8.65 10.19 -13.55
C LEU A 162 7.81 11.46 -13.72
N GLY A 163 8.40 12.64 -13.49
CA GLY A 163 7.69 13.91 -13.49
C GLY A 163 7.29 14.35 -12.09
N VAL A 164 6.65 15.52 -11.99
CA VAL A 164 6.18 16.06 -10.71
C VAL A 164 4.98 15.24 -10.22
N PRO A 165 4.92 14.85 -8.92
CA PRO A 165 3.76 14.14 -8.39
C PRO A 165 2.47 14.97 -8.51
N GLY A 166 1.41 14.39 -9.05
CA GLY A 166 0.10 15.03 -9.14
C GLY A 166 -0.64 14.73 -10.44
N PRO A 167 -1.86 15.29 -10.60
CA PRO A 167 -2.66 15.14 -11.81
C PRO A 167 -1.98 15.80 -13.01
N ALA A 168 -2.44 15.46 -14.21
CA ALA A 168 -2.07 16.17 -15.43
C ALA A 168 -2.21 17.69 -15.26
N LEU A 169 -1.11 18.42 -15.49
CA LEU A 169 -1.08 19.88 -15.46
C LEU A 169 -1.26 20.46 -16.86
N ALA A 170 -1.75 21.70 -16.93
CA ALA A 170 -1.76 22.44 -18.19
C ALA A 170 -0.33 22.69 -18.69
N GLY A 171 -0.13 22.51 -20.00
CA GLY A 171 1.19 22.61 -20.63
C GLY A 171 1.95 21.29 -20.65
N ASP A 172 3.11 21.29 -21.31
CA ASP A 172 3.94 20.08 -21.52
C ASP A 172 4.83 19.78 -20.30
N VAL A 173 4.20 19.66 -19.12
CA VAL A 173 4.87 19.39 -17.84
C VAL A 173 4.68 17.92 -17.48
N ALA A 174 5.79 17.19 -17.40
CA ALA A 174 5.78 15.80 -17.00
C ALA A 174 5.22 15.65 -15.58
N THR A 175 4.17 14.84 -15.42
CA THR A 175 3.57 14.54 -14.12
C THR A 175 3.32 13.05 -13.94
N PHE A 176 3.34 12.62 -12.69
CA PHE A 176 3.06 11.24 -12.29
C PHE A 176 1.84 11.21 -11.36
N GLU A 177 0.75 10.67 -11.88
CA GLU A 177 -0.42 10.29 -11.10
C GLU A 177 -0.09 8.98 -10.39
N ARG A 178 0.37 9.12 -9.14
CA ARG A 178 1.03 8.05 -8.37
C ARG A 178 0.12 7.35 -7.38
N ASP A 179 -1.18 7.58 -7.47
CA ASP A 179 -2.15 7.14 -6.46
C ASP A 179 -3.02 6.02 -7.00
N VAL A 180 -3.44 5.12 -6.10
CA VAL A 180 -4.56 4.20 -6.33
C VAL A 180 -5.50 4.25 -5.15
N VAL A 181 -6.79 4.05 -5.41
CA VAL A 181 -7.81 3.95 -4.36
C VAL A 181 -8.51 2.60 -4.47
N ILE A 182 -8.44 1.77 -3.43
CA ILE A 182 -9.10 0.47 -3.40
C ILE A 182 -9.99 0.37 -2.18
N ALA A 183 -11.30 0.22 -2.39
CA ALA A 183 -12.30 0.15 -1.31
C ALA A 183 -12.13 1.29 -0.28
N ASP A 184 -11.94 2.50 -0.80
CA ASP A 184 -11.72 3.75 -0.04
C ASP A 184 -10.38 3.86 0.70
N TRP A 185 -9.44 2.95 0.46
CA TRP A 185 -8.06 3.07 0.93
C TRP A 185 -7.17 3.67 -0.16
N ARG A 186 -6.53 4.81 0.15
CA ARG A 186 -5.58 5.47 -0.77
C ARG A 186 -4.15 5.01 -0.52
N MET A 187 -3.52 4.44 -1.54
CA MET A 187 -2.11 4.03 -1.53
C MET A 187 -1.34 4.84 -2.58
N ILE A 188 -0.09 5.16 -2.28
CA ILE A 188 0.72 6.11 -3.03
C ILE A 188 2.04 5.45 -3.40
N ALA A 189 2.42 5.50 -4.69
CA ALA A 189 3.76 5.16 -5.16
C ALA A 189 4.69 6.37 -5.00
N ALA A 190 5.07 6.68 -3.77
CA ALA A 190 5.95 7.80 -3.43
C ALA A 190 7.42 7.51 -3.74
N VAL A 191 7.69 7.11 -4.99
CA VAL A 191 9.02 6.72 -5.47
C VAL A 191 10.01 7.84 -5.16
N GLY A 192 11.12 7.53 -4.50
CA GLY A 192 12.17 8.50 -4.23
C GLY A 192 12.02 9.35 -2.96
N ASP A 193 10.83 9.42 -2.35
CA ASP A 193 10.57 10.27 -1.18
C ASP A 193 11.32 9.81 0.08
N SER A 194 11.90 8.61 0.07
CA SER A 194 12.56 8.02 1.23
C SER A 194 13.69 7.04 0.90
N LEU A 195 14.47 7.34 -0.15
CA LEU A 195 15.72 6.63 -0.43
C LEU A 195 16.76 6.96 0.66
N ASN A 196 16.89 6.08 1.66
CA ASN A 196 18.12 6.00 2.43
C ASN A 196 18.92 4.78 1.94
N SER A 197 20.24 4.83 2.06
CA SER A 197 21.15 3.83 1.47
C SER A 197 20.99 2.40 2.02
N THR A 198 20.10 2.19 3.01
CA THR A 198 19.92 0.92 3.72
C THR A 198 18.46 0.46 3.81
N SER A 199 17.48 1.26 3.37
CA SER A 199 16.06 0.95 3.40
C SER A 199 15.38 1.53 2.17
N TYR A 200 14.89 0.63 1.32
CA TYR A 200 14.09 1.00 0.16
C TYR A 200 12.60 0.94 0.49
N ASN A 201 11.84 1.81 -0.15
CA ASN A 201 10.39 1.86 -0.06
C ASN A 201 9.83 2.56 -1.31
N ASN A 202 8.52 2.45 -1.50
CA ASN A 202 7.83 2.94 -2.69
C ASN A 202 8.52 2.48 -3.98
N ILE A 203 8.91 1.21 -4.05
CA ILE A 203 9.64 0.67 -5.21
C ILE A 203 8.63 0.28 -6.27
N LEU A 204 8.60 1.00 -7.38
CA LEU A 204 7.72 0.69 -8.51
C LEU A 204 8.41 -0.33 -9.43
N ILE A 205 7.80 -1.50 -9.57
CA ILE A 205 8.25 -2.56 -10.47
C ILE A 205 7.21 -2.73 -11.58
N MET A 206 7.66 -2.70 -12.83
CA MET A 206 6.85 -3.03 -14.00
C MET A 206 7.40 -4.28 -14.68
N LYS A 207 6.58 -5.32 -14.78
CA LYS A 207 6.93 -6.59 -15.41
C LYS A 207 5.94 -6.92 -16.53
N TYR A 208 6.40 -6.77 -17.77
CA TYR A 208 5.71 -7.17 -18.99
C TYR A 208 6.67 -8.00 -19.85
N CYS A 209 7.15 -9.09 -19.25
CA CYS A 209 8.02 -10.08 -19.88
C CYS A 209 7.84 -11.44 -19.17
N ASP A 210 8.36 -12.49 -19.80
CA ASP A 210 8.26 -13.86 -19.29
C ASP A 210 9.10 -14.10 -18.03
N GLY A 211 8.97 -15.27 -17.40
CA GLY A 211 9.73 -15.65 -16.21
C GLY A 211 9.17 -15.03 -14.93
N THR A 212 9.64 -15.46 -13.77
CA THR A 212 9.04 -15.03 -12.49
C THR A 212 9.58 -13.67 -12.06
N LEU A 213 8.83 -12.91 -11.24
CA LEU A 213 9.38 -11.67 -10.68
C LEU A 213 10.60 -11.98 -9.79
N LEU A 214 10.54 -13.09 -9.04
CA LEU A 214 11.64 -13.57 -8.20
C LEU A 214 12.94 -13.76 -9.00
N GLU A 215 12.88 -14.40 -10.17
CA GLU A 215 14.06 -14.57 -11.05
C GLU A 215 14.55 -13.24 -11.62
N ARG A 216 13.62 -12.34 -11.97
CA ARG A 216 13.94 -11.07 -12.63
C ARG A 216 14.65 -10.10 -11.68
N VAL A 217 14.33 -10.10 -10.40
CA VAL A 217 15.03 -9.24 -9.43
C VAL A 217 16.45 -9.70 -9.12
N CYS A 218 16.79 -10.98 -9.34
CA CYS A 218 18.14 -11.51 -9.13
C CYS A 218 19.17 -11.05 -10.17
N ASN A 219 18.73 -10.47 -11.30
CA ASN A 219 19.63 -10.09 -12.39
C ASN A 219 19.36 -8.66 -12.87
N PRO A 220 19.98 -7.65 -12.23
CA PRO A 220 19.84 -6.23 -12.61
C PRO A 220 20.22 -5.92 -14.06
N ASN A 221 21.06 -6.73 -14.71
CA ASN A 221 21.40 -6.52 -16.13
C ASN A 221 20.21 -6.73 -17.09
N LYS A 222 19.12 -7.34 -16.60
CA LYS A 222 17.86 -7.52 -17.35
C LYS A 222 16.87 -6.39 -17.11
N TRP A 223 17.19 -5.42 -16.24
CA TRP A 223 16.35 -4.27 -15.99
C TRP A 223 16.59 -3.20 -17.06
N VAL A 224 15.52 -2.53 -17.47
CA VAL A 224 15.56 -1.51 -18.51
C VAL A 224 15.99 -0.17 -17.90
N GLU A 225 16.98 0.48 -18.52
CA GLU A 225 17.44 1.84 -18.20
C GLU A 225 17.80 2.05 -16.71
N VAL A 226 18.64 1.14 -16.16
CA VAL A 226 19.03 1.11 -14.73
C VAL A 226 19.61 2.44 -14.22
N ASP A 227 20.39 3.14 -15.03
CA ASP A 227 21.00 4.42 -14.64
C ASP A 227 19.96 5.53 -14.45
N SER A 228 18.82 5.43 -15.15
CA SER A 228 17.74 6.42 -15.07
C SER A 228 16.75 6.12 -13.95
N PHE A 229 16.52 4.84 -13.63
CA PHE A 229 15.42 4.43 -12.77
C PHE A 229 15.83 3.64 -11.52
N SER A 230 16.89 2.84 -11.60
CA SER A 230 17.27 1.88 -10.54
C SER A 230 18.38 2.39 -9.61
N VAL A 231 19.01 3.52 -9.94
CA VAL A 231 20.05 4.16 -9.13
C VAL A 231 19.57 5.51 -8.62
N SER A 232 19.68 5.75 -7.32
CA SER A 232 19.28 7.01 -6.68
C SER A 232 20.02 8.22 -7.29
N ALA A 233 19.29 9.30 -7.54
CA ALA A 233 19.90 10.57 -7.93
C ALA A 233 20.88 11.05 -6.86
N GLY A 234 22.09 11.46 -7.26
CA GLY A 234 23.11 12.00 -6.36
C GLY A 234 23.88 10.98 -5.52
N SER A 235 23.68 9.67 -5.74
CA SER A 235 24.50 8.64 -5.10
C SER A 235 25.95 8.73 -5.59
N SER A 236 26.90 8.90 -4.66
CA SER A 236 28.34 8.72 -4.93
C SER A 236 28.77 7.25 -4.95
N THR A 237 27.84 6.35 -4.61
CA THR A 237 28.05 4.89 -4.64
C THR A 237 28.17 4.42 -6.08
N ASP A 238 29.12 3.52 -6.32
CA ASP A 238 29.26 2.81 -7.59
C ASP A 238 27.94 2.14 -8.02
N THR A 239 27.55 2.31 -9.29
CA THR A 239 26.30 1.76 -9.86
C THR A 239 26.17 0.26 -9.62
N SER A 240 27.25 -0.51 -9.75
CA SER A 240 27.20 -1.96 -9.54
C SER A 240 26.88 -2.34 -8.09
N VAL A 241 27.41 -1.58 -7.13
CA VAL A 241 27.14 -1.76 -5.70
C VAL A 241 25.70 -1.38 -5.39
N ALA A 242 25.21 -0.25 -5.92
CA ALA A 242 23.83 0.18 -5.73
C ALA A 242 22.81 -0.83 -6.28
N LEU A 243 23.05 -1.37 -7.48
CA LEU A 243 22.19 -2.38 -8.11
C LEU A 243 22.23 -3.71 -7.35
N THR A 244 23.40 -4.10 -6.83
CA THR A 244 23.53 -5.31 -6.00
C THR A 244 22.76 -5.17 -4.70
N GLY A 245 22.86 -4.02 -4.03
CA GLY A 245 22.10 -3.73 -2.80
C GLY A 245 20.59 -3.75 -3.03
N LEU A 246 20.12 -3.07 -4.08
CA LEU A 246 18.70 -3.06 -4.45
C LEU A 246 18.19 -4.47 -4.81
N SER A 247 18.95 -5.23 -5.60
CA SER A 247 18.61 -6.61 -5.94
C SER A 247 18.53 -7.50 -4.70
N SER A 248 19.49 -7.39 -3.77
CA SER A 248 19.51 -8.16 -2.53
C SER A 248 18.33 -7.81 -1.62
N TYR A 249 17.98 -6.52 -1.53
CA TYR A 249 16.80 -6.07 -0.80
C TYR A 249 15.52 -6.68 -1.39
N LEU A 250 15.34 -6.57 -2.71
CA LEU A 250 14.17 -7.11 -3.40
C LEU A 250 14.05 -8.62 -3.19
N GLN A 251 15.14 -9.37 -3.36
CA GLN A 251 15.16 -10.81 -3.10
C GLN A 251 14.71 -11.14 -1.67
N SER A 252 15.22 -10.40 -0.68
CA SER A 252 14.85 -10.58 0.73
C SER A 252 13.37 -10.26 0.96
N TYR A 253 12.88 -9.17 0.37
CA TYR A 253 11.49 -8.73 0.47
C TYR A 253 10.52 -9.77 -0.12
N LEU A 254 10.79 -10.23 -1.36
CA LEU A 254 9.96 -11.23 -2.03
C LEU A 254 9.99 -12.57 -1.28
N THR A 255 11.17 -13.01 -0.84
CA THR A 255 11.33 -14.27 -0.11
C THR A 255 10.63 -14.24 1.25
N ALA A 256 10.66 -13.10 1.95
CA ALA A 256 9.93 -12.94 3.21
C ALA A 256 8.41 -13.10 3.01
N GLY A 257 7.84 -12.50 1.97
CA GLY A 257 6.42 -12.65 1.66
C GLY A 257 6.04 -14.08 1.22
N ILE A 258 6.90 -14.75 0.43
CA ILE A 258 6.70 -16.17 0.07
C ILE A 258 6.73 -17.05 1.32
N LYS A 259 7.69 -16.80 2.21
CA LYS A 259 7.80 -17.54 3.48
C LYS A 259 6.59 -17.32 4.37
N ALA A 260 6.08 -16.08 4.47
CA ALA A 260 4.88 -15.79 5.25
C ALA A 260 3.67 -16.61 4.78
N ALA A 261 3.46 -16.72 3.46
CA ALA A 261 2.42 -17.59 2.90
C ALA A 261 2.67 -19.07 3.23
N ALA A 262 3.91 -19.55 3.07
CA ALA A 262 4.29 -20.95 3.36
C ALA A 262 4.15 -21.31 4.85
N ASP A 263 4.31 -20.33 5.75
CA ASP A 263 4.10 -20.48 7.20
C ASP A 263 2.61 -20.41 7.60
N GLY A 264 1.69 -20.27 6.64
CA GLY A 264 0.23 -20.31 6.85
C GLY A 264 -0.43 -18.94 7.02
N ASN A 265 0.24 -17.84 6.64
CA ASN A 265 -0.40 -16.52 6.59
C ASN A 265 -1.05 -16.27 5.23
N ASP A 266 -2.33 -16.64 5.10
CA ASP A 266 -3.13 -16.53 3.88
C ASP A 266 -3.21 -15.11 3.28
N LEU A 267 -2.89 -14.06 4.05
CA LEU A 267 -2.81 -12.68 3.53
C LEU A 267 -1.73 -12.54 2.44
N TYR A 268 -0.72 -13.42 2.45
CA TYR A 268 0.41 -13.39 1.53
C TYR A 268 0.26 -14.32 0.32
N ASP A 269 -0.80 -15.13 0.24
CA ASP A 269 -0.96 -16.13 -0.82
C ASP A 269 -0.92 -15.54 -2.22
N ASP A 270 -1.63 -14.42 -2.43
CA ASP A 270 -1.63 -13.75 -3.73
C ASP A 270 -0.28 -13.15 -4.06
N PHE A 271 0.39 -12.56 -3.08
CA PHE A 271 1.73 -12.01 -3.26
C PHE A 271 2.70 -13.12 -3.67
N ALA A 272 2.71 -14.22 -2.91
CA ALA A 272 3.54 -15.39 -3.19
C ALA A 272 3.26 -15.97 -4.58
N ARG A 273 1.98 -16.07 -4.97
CA ARG A 273 1.57 -16.50 -6.32
C ARG A 273 2.06 -15.54 -7.39
N ILE A 274 1.83 -14.24 -7.24
CA ILE A 274 2.20 -13.20 -8.22
C ILE A 274 3.70 -13.18 -8.48
N VAL A 275 4.51 -13.24 -7.41
CA VAL A 275 5.97 -13.12 -7.57
C VAL A 275 6.61 -14.38 -8.15
N GLN A 276 5.93 -15.52 -8.04
CA GLN A 276 6.37 -16.84 -8.55
C GLN A 276 5.69 -17.24 -9.87
N ASP A 277 4.64 -16.55 -10.32
CA ASP A 277 3.96 -16.86 -11.58
C ASP A 277 4.79 -16.34 -12.77
N PRO A 278 5.31 -17.25 -13.64
CA PRO A 278 6.11 -16.84 -14.78
C PRO A 278 5.31 -16.06 -15.84
N ASN A 279 3.98 -16.21 -15.84
CA ASN A 279 3.07 -15.59 -16.80
C ASN A 279 2.42 -14.32 -16.27
N TRP A 280 2.60 -13.98 -14.98
CA TRP A 280 2.06 -12.75 -14.44
C TRP A 280 2.71 -11.53 -15.10
N GLN A 281 1.87 -10.61 -15.57
CA GLN A 281 2.29 -9.34 -16.15
C GLN A 281 1.49 -8.20 -15.50
N GLY A 282 2.14 -7.09 -15.24
CA GLY A 282 1.54 -5.96 -14.55
C GLY A 282 2.57 -5.07 -13.88
N PHE A 283 2.12 -4.30 -12.90
CA PHE A 283 3.00 -3.55 -12.02
C PHE A 283 2.70 -3.86 -10.56
N ILE A 284 3.72 -3.68 -9.73
CA ILE A 284 3.64 -3.80 -8.28
C ILE A 284 4.50 -2.71 -7.65
N VAL A 285 3.99 -2.09 -6.60
CA VAL A 285 4.70 -1.12 -5.76
C VAL A 285 4.92 -1.77 -4.41
N LEU A 286 6.17 -1.88 -3.98
CA LEU A 286 6.55 -2.50 -2.70
C LEU A 286 6.78 -1.44 -1.63
N ALA A 287 6.42 -1.78 -0.38
CA ALA A 287 6.55 -0.90 0.79
C ALA A 287 6.00 0.51 0.50
N ALA A 288 4.78 0.54 -0.03
CA ALA A 288 4.12 1.74 -0.49
C ALA A 288 3.55 2.56 0.67
N ASP A 289 3.53 3.88 0.51
CA ASP A 289 2.90 4.75 1.48
C ASP A 289 1.36 4.62 1.41
N VAL A 290 0.71 4.76 2.56
CA VAL A 290 -0.75 4.78 2.69
C VAL A 290 -1.12 6.15 3.24
N ASP A 291 -2.05 6.82 2.58
CA ASP A 291 -2.53 8.13 3.01
C ASP A 291 -3.67 7.95 4.03
N PRO A 292 -3.47 8.30 5.31
CA PRO A 292 -4.48 8.13 6.35
C PRO A 292 -5.70 9.02 6.14
N SER A 293 -5.56 10.13 5.40
CA SER A 293 -6.70 10.99 5.06
C SER A 293 -7.71 10.29 4.15
N GLY A 294 -7.26 9.29 3.40
CA GLY A 294 -8.08 8.39 2.60
C GLY A 294 -8.39 7.09 3.34
N PHE A 295 -8.69 7.15 4.64
CA PHE A 295 -9.31 6.03 5.36
C PHE A 295 -10.83 6.13 5.24
N PRO A 296 -11.57 5.00 5.20
CA PRO A 296 -13.01 5.01 5.40
C PRO A 296 -13.40 5.74 6.69
N ASP A 297 -14.42 6.59 6.64
CA ASP A 297 -14.84 7.43 7.77
C ASP A 297 -15.05 6.64 9.07
N GLN A 298 -15.59 5.42 8.97
CA GLN A 298 -15.88 4.55 10.12
C GLN A 298 -14.63 4.13 10.90
N ILE A 299 -13.46 4.11 10.27
CA ILE A 299 -12.19 3.70 10.91
C ILE A 299 -11.20 4.85 11.05
N LYS A 300 -11.61 6.06 10.72
CA LYS A 300 -10.71 7.22 10.78
C LYS A 300 -10.25 7.53 12.20
N GLY A 301 -11.04 7.14 13.21
CA GLY A 301 -10.64 7.18 14.63
C GLY A 301 -9.39 6.37 14.96
N LEU A 302 -9.01 5.38 14.13
CA LEU A 302 -7.80 4.60 14.34
C LEU A 302 -6.52 5.42 14.14
N ILE A 303 -6.57 6.51 13.38
CA ILE A 303 -5.42 7.38 13.09
C ILE A 303 -4.74 7.84 14.38
N ALA A 304 -5.52 8.10 15.44
CA ALA A 304 -5.01 8.52 16.74
C ALA A 304 -4.04 7.51 17.40
N GLY A 305 -4.11 6.23 17.02
CA GLY A 305 -3.33 5.15 17.61
C GLY A 305 -2.37 4.46 16.65
N ILE A 306 -2.16 4.96 15.43
CA ILE A 306 -1.25 4.34 14.44
C ILE A 306 0.13 5.01 14.53
N ASP A 307 1.19 4.20 14.58
CA ASP A 307 2.56 4.68 14.33
C ASP A 307 2.78 4.85 12.81
N PHE A 308 2.56 6.08 12.32
CA PHE A 308 2.71 6.40 10.90
C PHE A 308 4.15 6.29 10.37
N THR A 309 5.16 6.20 11.23
CA THR A 309 6.54 5.95 10.77
C THR A 309 6.71 4.54 10.22
N GLN A 310 5.84 3.62 10.63
CA GLN A 310 5.83 2.21 10.24
C GLN A 310 4.60 1.81 9.43
N PHE A 311 3.61 2.69 9.31
CA PHE A 311 2.36 2.42 8.60
C PHE A 311 2.56 2.49 7.08
N ARG A 312 2.64 1.32 6.45
CA ARG A 312 2.86 1.17 5.00
C ARG A 312 2.04 0.02 4.46
N ALA A 313 1.68 0.09 3.19
CA ALA A 313 1.24 -1.08 2.47
C ALA A 313 2.46 -1.96 2.19
N HIS A 314 2.34 -3.26 2.44
CA HIS A 314 3.33 -4.23 1.97
C HIS A 314 3.46 -4.10 0.45
N HIS A 315 2.33 -4.08 -0.24
CA HIS A 315 2.33 -3.80 -1.66
C HIS A 315 0.97 -3.36 -2.15
N PHE A 316 0.96 -2.72 -3.31
CA PHE A 316 -0.21 -2.67 -4.18
C PHE A 316 0.22 -2.87 -5.63
N GLY A 317 -0.71 -3.21 -6.51
CA GLY A 317 -0.42 -3.37 -7.92
C GLY A 317 -1.67 -3.62 -8.74
N ALA A 318 -1.47 -3.81 -10.04
CA ALA A 318 -2.50 -4.29 -10.93
C ALA A 318 -1.92 -5.35 -11.87
N THR A 319 -2.73 -6.37 -12.16
CA THR A 319 -2.47 -7.23 -13.31
C THR A 319 -2.74 -6.43 -14.59
N ALA A 320 -1.97 -6.68 -15.64
CA ALA A 320 -2.06 -5.96 -16.92
C ALA A 320 -3.52 -5.71 -17.32
N SER A 321 -3.88 -4.44 -17.40
CA SER A 321 -5.27 -4.03 -17.66
C SER A 321 -5.67 -4.40 -19.08
N ARG A 322 -6.87 -4.96 -19.24
CA ARG A 322 -7.42 -5.24 -20.57
C ARG A 322 -7.89 -3.95 -21.21
N VAL A 323 -7.34 -3.66 -22.37
CA VAL A 323 -7.80 -2.60 -23.24
C VAL A 323 -8.84 -3.19 -24.20
N GLN A 324 -10.01 -2.55 -24.28
CA GLN A 324 -11.05 -2.89 -25.24
C GLN A 324 -11.00 -1.94 -26.42
N VAL A 325 -11.28 -2.46 -27.60
CA VAL A 325 -11.37 -1.67 -28.83
C VAL A 325 -12.79 -1.74 -29.34
N SER A 326 -13.42 -0.57 -29.51
CA SER A 326 -14.72 -0.44 -30.14
C SER A 326 -14.64 0.59 -31.27
N GLY A 327 -14.63 0.10 -32.52
CA GLY A 327 -14.40 0.94 -33.69
C GLY A 327 -13.01 1.59 -33.68
N THR A 328 -12.97 2.92 -33.59
CA THR A 328 -11.72 3.72 -33.49
C THR A 328 -11.40 4.14 -32.06
N SER A 329 -12.21 3.76 -31.07
CA SER A 329 -11.96 4.08 -29.66
C SER A 329 -11.32 2.91 -28.94
N VAL A 330 -10.35 3.26 -28.11
CA VAL A 330 -9.59 2.36 -27.24
C VAL A 330 -9.96 2.73 -25.81
N THR A 331 -10.52 1.81 -25.03
CA THR A 331 -10.98 2.06 -23.66
C THR A 331 -10.32 1.10 -22.69
N LEU A 332 -10.12 1.56 -21.45
CA LEU A 332 -9.54 0.76 -20.37
C LEU A 332 -10.65 0.14 -19.53
N GLN A 333 -10.55 -1.15 -19.23
CA GLN A 333 -11.41 -1.78 -18.23
C GLN A 333 -11.29 -1.03 -16.88
N THR A 334 -12.43 -0.60 -16.34
CA THR A 334 -12.50 0.21 -15.13
C THR A 334 -13.47 -0.43 -14.12
N PRO A 335 -13.06 -0.69 -12.86
CA PRO A 335 -11.69 -0.56 -12.35
C PRO A 335 -10.75 -1.62 -12.95
N SER A 336 -9.45 -1.34 -12.93
CA SER A 336 -8.40 -2.32 -13.21
C SER A 336 -8.42 -3.46 -12.18
N SER A 337 -7.80 -4.60 -12.49
CA SER A 337 -7.61 -5.72 -11.57
C SER A 337 -6.55 -5.40 -10.51
N LEU A 338 -6.87 -4.43 -9.65
CA LEU A 338 -6.02 -3.93 -8.58
C LEU A 338 -5.99 -4.93 -7.41
N PHE A 339 -4.85 -5.03 -6.75
CA PHE A 339 -4.64 -5.84 -5.56
C PHE A 339 -3.66 -5.13 -4.63
N GLY A 340 -3.61 -5.57 -3.37
CA GLY A 340 -2.67 -5.04 -2.41
C GLY A 340 -2.86 -5.63 -1.02
N LEU A 341 -1.90 -5.36 -0.16
CA LEU A 341 -1.91 -5.75 1.24
C LEU A 341 -1.37 -4.60 2.07
N ILE A 342 -2.16 -4.15 3.03
CA ILE A 342 -1.69 -3.35 4.16
C ILE A 342 -1.39 -4.34 5.28
N ASP A 343 -0.15 -4.32 5.79
CA ASP A 343 0.29 -5.19 6.88
C ASP A 343 1.00 -4.33 7.94
N TYR A 344 0.21 -3.73 8.82
CA TYR A 344 0.73 -2.98 9.95
C TYR A 344 0.64 -3.80 11.23
N GLU A 345 1.76 -3.91 11.93
CA GLU A 345 1.87 -4.48 13.26
C GLU A 345 2.83 -3.64 14.09
N LEU A 346 2.41 -3.24 15.28
CA LEU A 346 3.27 -2.56 16.22
C LEU A 346 4.42 -3.50 16.65
N PRO A 347 5.70 -3.07 16.68
CA PRO A 347 6.83 -3.98 16.89
C PRO A 347 6.75 -4.82 18.16
N VAL A 348 6.31 -4.22 19.27
CA VAL A 348 6.14 -4.94 20.55
C VAL A 348 5.04 -6.00 20.47
N TYR A 349 3.95 -5.72 19.74
CA TYR A 349 2.87 -6.66 19.50
C TYR A 349 3.33 -7.81 18.60
N LYS A 350 3.99 -7.49 17.49
CA LYS A 350 4.58 -8.46 16.55
C LYS A 350 5.54 -9.42 17.28
N ALA A 351 6.43 -8.88 18.12
CA ALA A 351 7.36 -9.67 18.91
C ALA A 351 6.64 -10.57 19.93
N ASN A 352 5.57 -10.09 20.58
CA ASN A 352 4.76 -10.88 21.50
C ASN A 352 4.08 -12.06 20.81
N VAL A 353 3.42 -11.83 19.67
CA VAL A 353 2.76 -12.90 18.89
C VAL A 353 3.78 -13.90 18.37
N ALA A 354 4.94 -13.45 17.86
CA ALA A 354 6.01 -14.33 17.40
C ALA A 354 6.59 -15.21 18.53
N ALA A 355 6.55 -14.75 19.78
CA ALA A 355 6.95 -15.52 20.96
C ALA A 355 5.84 -16.48 21.47
N GLY A 356 4.71 -16.61 20.76
CA GLY A 356 3.58 -17.44 21.15
C GLY A 356 2.59 -16.76 22.11
N GLY A 357 2.69 -15.43 22.26
CA GLY A 357 1.72 -14.65 23.03
C GLY A 357 0.34 -14.65 22.37
N ASN A 358 -0.71 -14.58 23.19
CA ASN A 358 -2.08 -14.51 22.69
C ASN A 358 -2.35 -13.13 22.04
N PRO A 359 -2.78 -13.05 20.77
CA PRO A 359 -3.08 -11.79 20.08
C PRO A 359 -4.23 -10.99 20.70
N ASP A 360 -5.13 -11.64 21.43
CA ASP A 360 -6.25 -11.00 22.14
C ASP A 360 -5.85 -10.45 23.52
N MET A 361 -4.60 -10.63 23.95
CA MET A 361 -4.10 -10.09 25.20
C MET A 361 -3.42 -8.75 24.99
N PRO A 362 -3.56 -7.81 25.94
CA PRO A 362 -2.87 -6.54 25.84
C PRO A 362 -1.36 -6.72 25.92
N VAL A 363 -0.63 -5.77 25.37
CA VAL A 363 0.82 -5.67 25.53
C VAL A 363 1.17 -4.45 26.39
N PRO A 364 2.26 -4.48 27.17
CA PRO A 364 2.73 -3.30 27.89
C PRO A 364 3.12 -2.21 26.89
N LEU A 365 2.48 -1.05 27.00
CA LEU A 365 2.76 0.13 26.19
C LEU A 365 3.23 1.28 27.09
N PRO A 366 4.14 2.15 26.61
CA PRO A 366 4.50 3.36 27.33
C PRO A 366 3.34 4.35 27.26
N ASP A 367 2.53 4.41 28.31
CA ASP A 367 1.46 5.39 28.47
C ASP A 367 1.53 6.00 29.88
N ASN A 368 1.37 7.32 29.95
CA ASN A 368 1.45 8.11 31.18
C ASN A 368 0.13 8.85 31.48
N GLY A 369 -0.91 8.68 30.66
CA GLY A 369 -2.23 9.28 30.86
C GLY A 369 -3.20 8.39 31.65
N ASP A 370 -4.39 8.90 31.94
CA ASP A 370 -5.46 8.12 32.57
C ASP A 370 -5.97 7.02 31.64
N PHE A 371 -5.96 7.29 30.33
CA PHE A 371 -6.29 6.38 29.24
C PHE A 371 -5.29 6.53 28.10
N GLY A 372 -5.00 5.42 27.43
CA GLY A 372 -4.16 5.39 26.24
C GLY A 372 -4.80 4.57 25.13
N PHE A 373 -4.61 4.98 23.88
CA PHE A 373 -5.13 4.29 22.71
C PHE A 373 -4.00 3.95 21.74
N GLN A 374 -3.94 2.70 21.31
CA GLN A 374 -2.95 2.23 20.36
C GLN A 374 -3.54 1.19 19.42
N VAL A 375 -3.28 1.33 18.14
CA VAL A 375 -3.50 0.27 17.15
C VAL A 375 -2.31 -0.68 17.22
N LEU A 376 -2.59 -1.95 17.55
CA LEU A 376 -1.57 -2.99 17.65
C LEU A 376 -1.35 -3.67 16.30
N GLN A 377 -2.42 -3.86 15.54
CA GLN A 377 -2.41 -4.48 14.22
C GLN A 377 -3.51 -3.87 13.35
N LEU A 378 -3.20 -3.64 12.08
CA LEU A 378 -4.14 -3.23 11.05
C LEU A 378 -3.74 -3.88 9.73
N GLN A 379 -4.50 -4.88 9.32
CA GLN A 379 -4.25 -5.67 8.12
C GLN A 379 -5.46 -5.61 7.20
N THR A 380 -5.22 -5.28 5.94
CA THR A 380 -6.28 -5.21 4.93
C THR A 380 -5.78 -5.83 3.63
N LEU A 381 -6.52 -6.83 3.13
CA LEU A 381 -6.23 -7.51 1.86
C LEU A 381 -7.19 -7.04 0.78
N PHE A 382 -6.63 -6.73 -0.39
CA PHE A 382 -7.39 -6.30 -1.56
C PHE A 382 -7.19 -7.26 -2.74
N ARG A 383 -8.29 -7.66 -3.38
CA ARG A 383 -8.31 -8.47 -4.61
C ARG A 383 -9.30 -7.87 -5.61
N ASN A 384 -8.90 -7.76 -6.87
CA ASN A 384 -9.76 -7.29 -7.96
C ASN A 384 -10.50 -5.98 -7.64
N ALA A 385 -9.76 -4.99 -7.13
CA ALA A 385 -10.26 -3.67 -6.70
C ALA A 385 -11.30 -3.69 -5.56
N ALA A 386 -11.38 -4.77 -4.79
CA ALA A 386 -12.24 -4.89 -3.61
C ALA A 386 -11.45 -5.33 -2.38
N MET A 387 -11.88 -4.89 -1.20
CA MET A 387 -11.40 -5.42 0.08
C MET A 387 -12.01 -6.81 0.32
N VAL A 388 -11.18 -7.78 0.65
CA VAL A 388 -11.59 -9.18 0.87
C VAL A 388 -11.33 -9.68 2.28
N ASP A 389 -10.40 -9.07 3.01
CA ASP A 389 -10.09 -9.39 4.39
C ASP A 389 -9.70 -8.10 5.12
N PHE A 390 -10.13 -8.00 6.38
CA PHE A 390 -9.80 -6.91 7.29
C PHE A 390 -9.65 -7.48 8.69
N ARG A 391 -8.48 -7.27 9.29
CA ARG A 391 -8.14 -7.74 10.63
C ARG A 391 -7.49 -6.60 11.39
N SER A 392 -7.95 -6.35 12.60
CA SER A 392 -7.32 -5.33 13.44
C SER A 392 -7.39 -5.71 14.91
N HIS A 393 -6.36 -5.31 15.65
CA HIS A 393 -6.34 -5.34 17.10
C HIS A 393 -6.03 -3.94 17.59
N VAL A 394 -6.88 -3.40 18.45
CA VAL A 394 -6.69 -2.08 19.05
C VAL A 394 -6.73 -2.19 20.57
N GLN A 395 -5.86 -1.48 21.26
CA GLN A 395 -5.73 -1.52 22.71
C GLN A 395 -6.21 -0.21 23.32
N LEU A 396 -7.04 -0.31 24.35
CA LEU A 396 -7.37 0.77 25.28
C LEU A 396 -6.68 0.47 26.62
N SER A 397 -5.63 1.23 26.92
CA SER A 397 -5.00 1.27 28.24
C SER A 397 -5.85 2.09 29.20
N ILE A 398 -6.01 1.60 30.42
CA ILE A 398 -6.84 2.20 31.47
C ILE A 398 -6.01 2.25 32.75
N ASN A 399 -5.48 3.43 33.06
CA ASN A 399 -4.63 3.68 34.23
C ASN A 399 -5.42 4.32 35.38
N GLN A 400 -6.59 4.92 35.10
CA GLN A 400 -7.49 5.46 36.11
C GLN A 400 -8.96 5.18 35.77
N LEU A 401 -9.77 4.82 36.77
CA LEU A 401 -11.23 4.73 36.67
C LEU A 401 -11.87 5.38 37.90
N PHE A 402 -12.88 6.22 37.69
CA PHE A 402 -13.59 6.91 38.78
C PHE A 402 -12.63 7.63 39.73
N LEU A 403 -11.65 8.35 39.17
CA LEU A 403 -10.58 9.05 39.88
C LEU A 403 -9.65 8.15 40.72
N SER A 404 -9.79 6.83 40.63
CA SER A 404 -8.97 5.87 41.35
C SER A 404 -7.95 5.22 40.40
N PRO A 405 -6.67 5.11 40.79
CA PRO A 405 -5.67 4.47 39.94
C PRO A 405 -5.98 2.99 39.79
N VAL A 406 -5.76 2.46 38.60
CA VAL A 406 -5.81 1.02 38.33
C VAL A 406 -4.48 0.40 38.75
N ILE A 407 -4.53 -0.61 39.61
CA ILE A 407 -3.35 -1.29 40.16
C ILE A 407 -3.04 -2.58 39.37
N ALA A 408 -4.07 -3.26 38.89
CA ALA A 408 -3.94 -4.49 38.13
C ALA A 408 -5.20 -4.74 37.28
N ALA A 409 -5.05 -5.53 36.23
CA ALA A 409 -6.16 -6.07 35.45
C ALA A 409 -6.09 -7.59 35.40
N TYR A 410 -7.24 -8.26 35.40
CA TYR A 410 -7.39 -9.71 35.36
C TYR A 410 -8.36 -10.09 34.26
N GLY A 411 -7.98 -11.06 33.43
CA GLY A 411 -8.87 -11.72 32.48
C GLY A 411 -9.34 -13.07 33.01
N ALA A 412 -9.94 -13.88 32.14
CA ALA A 412 -10.49 -15.19 32.51
C ALA A 412 -9.44 -16.19 33.05
N ILE A 413 -8.18 -16.07 32.62
CA ILE A 413 -7.11 -17.03 32.96
C ILE A 413 -6.05 -16.48 33.92
N GLY A 414 -6.23 -15.26 34.44
CA GLY A 414 -5.29 -14.68 35.41
C GLY A 414 -5.00 -13.20 35.19
N LYS A 415 -3.92 -12.74 35.82
CA LYS A 415 -3.44 -11.35 35.72
C LYS A 415 -3.00 -11.05 34.29
N LEU A 416 -3.46 -9.93 33.74
CA LEU A 416 -3.06 -9.45 32.43
C LEU A 416 -1.66 -8.78 32.50
N PRO A 417 -0.91 -8.81 31.39
CA PRO A 417 0.42 -8.18 31.31
C PRO A 417 0.35 -6.64 31.35
N ALA A 418 -0.80 -6.05 31.07
CA ALA A 418 -1.04 -4.61 31.16
C ALA A 418 -2.47 -4.32 31.65
N THR A 419 -2.68 -3.11 32.18
CA THR A 419 -3.98 -2.58 32.60
C THR A 419 -4.76 -2.07 31.38
N ALA A 420 -5.19 -3.00 30.52
CA ALA A 420 -5.80 -2.67 29.25
C ALA A 420 -6.80 -3.72 28.77
N VAL A 421 -7.59 -3.35 27.77
CA VAL A 421 -8.41 -4.26 26.95
C VAL A 421 -7.96 -4.19 25.50
N VAL A 422 -8.04 -5.32 24.79
CA VAL A 422 -7.83 -5.41 23.34
C VAL A 422 -9.16 -5.68 22.66
N LEU A 423 -9.51 -4.85 21.68
CA LEU A 423 -10.70 -5.00 20.85
C LEU A 423 -10.30 -5.56 19.50
N ASN A 424 -11.14 -6.47 19.00
CA ASN A 424 -10.96 -7.11 17.71
C ASN A 424 -11.78 -6.35 16.67
N GLY A 425 -11.09 -5.87 15.65
CA GLY A 425 -11.65 -5.20 14.48
C GLY A 425 -11.96 -6.18 13.38
N SER A 426 -13.18 -6.12 12.86
CA SER A 426 -13.63 -6.91 11.71
C SER A 426 -14.43 -6.05 10.74
N TYR A 427 -14.48 -6.45 9.48
CA TYR A 427 -15.35 -5.85 8.47
C TYR A 427 -16.52 -6.78 8.16
N GLN A 428 -17.74 -6.25 8.28
CA GLN A 428 -18.96 -6.97 7.95
C GLN A 428 -19.66 -6.28 6.79
N ARG A 429 -19.98 -7.03 5.75
CA ARG A 429 -20.74 -6.52 4.60
C ARG A 429 -22.14 -7.12 4.58
N GLN A 430 -23.16 -6.28 4.62
CA GLN A 430 -24.55 -6.65 4.39
C GLN A 430 -25.06 -5.92 3.14
N GLY A 431 -25.19 -6.64 2.03
CA GLY A 431 -25.51 -6.05 0.73
C GLY A 431 -24.41 -5.08 0.25
N ASP A 432 -24.77 -3.85 -0.04
CA ASP A 432 -23.83 -2.81 -0.52
C ASP A 432 -23.18 -1.99 0.60
N THR A 433 -23.64 -2.17 1.84
CA THR A 433 -23.12 -1.44 3.01
C THR A 433 -22.12 -2.30 3.76
N GLY A 434 -20.89 -1.78 3.87
CA GLY A 434 -19.85 -2.31 4.74
C GLY A 434 -19.83 -1.58 6.07
N VAL A 435 -19.66 -2.32 7.17
CA VAL A 435 -19.52 -1.79 8.52
C VAL A 435 -18.26 -2.34 9.15
N TYR A 436 -17.46 -1.46 9.75
CA TYR A 436 -16.34 -1.86 10.58
C TYR A 436 -16.79 -1.97 12.03
N VAL A 437 -16.50 -3.10 12.65
CA VAL A 437 -16.90 -3.41 14.04
C VAL A 437 -15.65 -3.64 14.86
N PHE A 438 -15.50 -2.88 15.95
CA PHE A 438 -14.44 -3.06 16.93
C PHE A 438 -15.08 -3.37 18.26
N GLU A 439 -14.94 -4.60 18.73
CA GLU A 439 -15.52 -5.01 19.99
C GLU A 439 -14.67 -6.00 20.76
N GLN A 440 -14.93 -6.05 22.06
CA GLN A 440 -14.36 -6.98 23.01
C GLN A 440 -15.51 -7.46 23.90
N ASN A 441 -15.68 -8.78 24.03
CA ASN A 441 -16.80 -9.39 24.78
C ASN A 441 -16.32 -10.29 25.94
N ALA A 442 -15.03 -10.30 26.25
CA ALA A 442 -14.51 -11.04 27.40
C ALA A 442 -14.55 -10.16 28.66
N SER A 443 -14.63 -10.77 29.84
CA SER A 443 -14.57 -9.97 31.06
C SER A 443 -13.13 -9.64 31.44
N THR A 444 -12.86 -8.34 31.62
CA THR A 444 -11.63 -7.83 32.22
C THR A 444 -11.97 -7.11 33.52
N ARG A 445 -11.40 -7.58 34.63
CA ARG A 445 -11.59 -6.99 35.96
C ARG A 445 -10.42 -6.09 36.31
N PHE A 446 -10.68 -4.81 36.45
CA PHE A 446 -9.73 -3.79 36.86
C PHE A 446 -9.78 -3.62 38.37
N GLN A 447 -8.67 -3.87 39.05
CA GLN A 447 -8.50 -3.62 40.47
C GLN A 447 -8.06 -2.16 40.67
N LEU A 448 -8.78 -1.43 41.52
CA LEU A 448 -8.55 -0.02 41.78
C LEU A 448 -7.88 0.20 43.14
N GLY A 449 -7.11 1.27 43.25
CA GLY A 449 -6.61 1.81 44.52
C GLY A 449 -7.67 2.54 45.33
N SER A 450 -8.87 1.96 45.45
CA SER A 450 -10.01 2.55 46.14
C SER A 450 -10.46 1.65 47.29
N ASN A 451 -10.78 2.28 48.42
CA ASN A 451 -11.35 1.62 49.60
C ASN A 451 -12.88 1.45 49.51
N VAL A 452 -13.53 2.07 48.52
CA VAL A 452 -14.99 2.01 48.32
C VAL A 452 -15.35 1.22 47.07
N LEU A 453 -14.65 1.45 45.96
CA LEU A 453 -14.84 0.75 44.68
C LEU A 453 -13.57 -0.02 44.34
N PRO A 454 -13.26 -1.14 45.03
CA PRO A 454 -12.02 -1.87 44.85
C PRO A 454 -11.85 -2.48 43.46
N ALA A 455 -12.94 -2.70 42.72
CA ALA A 455 -12.86 -3.25 41.38
C ALA A 455 -13.98 -2.78 40.45
N VAL A 456 -13.67 -2.78 39.16
CA VAL A 456 -14.61 -2.56 38.06
C VAL A 456 -14.40 -3.68 37.05
N ALA A 457 -15.43 -4.47 36.80
CA ALA A 457 -15.41 -5.48 35.76
C ALA A 457 -16.01 -4.90 34.48
N ILE A 458 -15.21 -4.83 33.42
CA ILE A 458 -15.67 -4.50 32.07
C ILE A 458 -15.94 -5.80 31.35
N GLN A 459 -17.12 -5.94 30.76
CA GLN A 459 -17.58 -7.17 30.10
C GLN A 459 -17.76 -7.01 28.60
N ARG A 460 -18.05 -5.77 28.16
CA ARG A 460 -18.15 -5.42 26.77
C ARG A 460 -17.55 -4.05 26.53
N VAL A 461 -16.74 -3.93 25.48
CA VAL A 461 -16.23 -2.66 24.97
C VAL A 461 -16.52 -2.59 23.48
N VAL A 462 -17.01 -1.45 23.02
CA VAL A 462 -17.21 -1.16 21.59
C VAL A 462 -16.54 0.16 21.26
N PHE A 463 -15.78 0.20 20.17
CA PHE A 463 -15.18 1.42 19.64
C PHE A 463 -15.94 1.92 18.42
N ASN A 464 -16.19 3.23 18.36
CA ASN A 464 -16.85 3.88 17.23
C ASN A 464 -16.15 5.19 16.85
N THR A 465 -16.00 5.43 15.56
CA THR A 465 -15.70 6.78 15.04
C THR A 465 -17.02 7.55 14.90
N LEU A 466 -17.13 8.70 15.57
CA LEU A 466 -18.32 9.56 15.61
C LEU A 466 -18.31 10.63 14.52
N SER A 467 -17.15 11.26 14.30
CA SER A 467 -16.92 12.21 13.21
C SER A 467 -15.54 11.96 12.61
N SER A 468 -15.45 12.06 11.30
CA SER A 468 -14.19 11.89 10.56
C SER A 468 -13.41 13.19 10.41
N GLY A 469 -13.94 14.33 10.87
CA GLY A 469 -13.26 15.64 10.76
C GLY A 469 -13.05 16.09 9.31
N SER A 470 -13.64 15.39 8.33
CA SER A 470 -13.51 15.67 6.89
C SER A 470 -14.76 16.32 6.28
N ASP A 471 -15.82 16.52 7.08
CA ASP A 471 -17.04 17.13 6.58
C ASP A 471 -16.86 18.64 6.35
N HIS A 472 -17.62 19.19 5.41
CA HIS A 472 -17.50 20.60 5.07
C HIS A 472 -17.98 21.47 6.24
N GLY A 473 -17.05 22.19 6.87
CA GLY A 473 -17.31 23.01 8.06
C GLY A 473 -16.91 22.36 9.40
N ASP A 474 -16.37 21.15 9.38
CA ASP A 474 -15.75 20.53 10.56
C ASP A 474 -14.46 21.26 10.97
N ASP A 475 -14.12 21.13 12.25
CA ASP A 475 -12.91 21.69 12.86
C ASP A 475 -11.64 20.87 12.57
N GLY A 476 -11.72 19.89 11.67
CA GLY A 476 -10.65 18.94 11.36
C GLY A 476 -10.49 17.83 12.40
N ILE A 477 -11.24 17.87 13.52
CA ILE A 477 -11.04 16.95 14.63
C ILE A 477 -11.82 15.65 14.40
N VAL A 478 -11.08 14.54 14.40
CA VAL A 478 -11.65 13.20 14.43
C VAL A 478 -12.11 12.91 15.85
N ARG A 479 -13.38 12.53 16.01
CA ARG A 479 -13.97 12.17 17.31
C ARG A 479 -14.34 10.71 17.31
N SER A 480 -13.95 10.01 18.36
CA SER A 480 -14.25 8.60 18.57
C SER A 480 -14.65 8.35 20.01
N ARG A 481 -15.24 7.18 20.28
CA ARG A 481 -15.57 6.78 21.65
C ARG A 481 -15.43 5.30 21.89
N PHE A 482 -15.14 4.96 23.13
CA PHE A 482 -15.32 3.63 23.70
C PHE A 482 -16.57 3.61 24.55
N LEU A 483 -17.47 2.68 24.27
CA LEU A 483 -18.64 2.40 25.09
C LEU A 483 -18.42 1.11 25.86
N MET A 484 -18.48 1.20 27.18
CA MET A 484 -18.21 0.10 28.09
C MET A 484 -19.46 -0.29 28.87
N SER A 485 -19.63 -1.60 29.06
CA SER A 485 -20.66 -2.18 29.92
C SER A 485 -20.04 -3.22 30.84
N GLY A 486 -20.57 -3.36 32.04
CA GLY A 486 -19.96 -4.21 33.06
C GLY A 486 -20.59 -4.07 34.43
N ALA A 487 -19.80 -4.27 35.48
CA ALA A 487 -20.24 -4.19 36.87
C ALA A 487 -19.26 -3.37 37.75
N LEU A 488 -19.82 -2.54 38.62
CA LEU A 488 -19.11 -1.85 39.69
C LEU A 488 -19.16 -2.71 40.95
N GLU A 489 -17.99 -3.00 41.52
CA GLU A 489 -17.87 -3.94 42.63
C GLU A 489 -17.44 -3.20 43.90
N PHE A 490 -18.41 -2.97 44.77
CA PHE A 490 -18.23 -2.14 45.96
C PHE A 490 -17.72 -2.93 47.16
N ALA A 491 -16.88 -2.30 47.98
CA ALA A 491 -16.33 -2.93 49.18
C ALA A 491 -17.36 -2.98 50.32
N VAL A 492 -17.26 -4.01 51.14
CA VAL A 492 -17.78 -3.98 52.52
C VAL A 492 -16.84 -3.10 53.34
N LEU A 493 -17.38 -2.03 53.93
CA LEU A 493 -16.58 -1.07 54.69
C LEU A 493 -16.43 -1.52 56.13
N SER A 494 -15.20 -1.51 56.64
CA SER A 494 -14.89 -1.79 58.04
C SER A 494 -14.60 -0.51 58.80
N VAL A 495 -15.31 -0.28 59.91
CA VAL A 495 -15.02 0.81 60.85
C VAL A 495 -14.45 0.23 62.13
N LEU A 496 -13.32 0.79 62.60
CA LEU A 496 -12.76 0.46 63.91
C LEU A 496 -13.55 1.19 65.00
N LEU A 497 -14.12 0.43 65.93
CA LEU A 497 -14.83 0.96 67.08
C LEU A 497 -13.86 1.34 68.22
N PRO A 498 -14.26 2.19 69.19
CA PRO A 498 -13.40 2.60 70.30
C PRO A 498 -12.84 1.45 71.14
N ASP A 499 -13.54 0.31 71.17
CA ASP A 499 -13.13 -0.93 71.84
C ASP A 499 -12.16 -1.80 71.00
N LYS A 500 -11.69 -1.27 69.87
CA LYS A 500 -10.85 -1.95 68.87
C LYS A 500 -11.53 -3.09 68.11
N SER A 501 -12.82 -3.31 68.28
CA SER A 501 -13.58 -4.23 67.43
C SER A 501 -13.81 -3.61 66.05
N LYS A 502 -14.02 -4.45 65.03
CA LYS A 502 -14.39 -4.00 63.68
C LYS A 502 -15.88 -4.18 63.49
N ARG A 503 -16.54 -3.13 62.99
CA ARG A 503 -17.90 -3.24 62.48
C ARG A 503 -17.87 -3.16 60.97
N GLU A 504 -18.33 -4.22 60.32
CA GLU A 504 -18.52 -4.26 58.89
C GLU A 504 -19.87 -3.68 58.50
N THR A 505 -19.90 -2.92 57.42
CA THR A 505 -21.13 -2.37 56.86
C THR A 505 -21.01 -2.41 55.34
N ASP A 506 -21.86 -3.21 54.74
CA ASP A 506 -22.06 -3.25 53.31
C ASP A 506 -23.14 -2.24 52.93
N LEU A 507 -22.70 -1.02 52.58
CA LEU A 507 -23.62 0.10 52.31
C LEU A 507 -24.37 -0.06 51.00
N LEU A 508 -23.79 -0.74 50.01
CA LEU A 508 -24.29 -0.78 48.65
C LEU A 508 -24.76 -2.18 48.23
N SER A 509 -24.32 -3.25 48.91
CA SER A 509 -24.75 -4.63 48.65
C SER A 509 -24.44 -5.12 47.23
N PHE A 510 -23.43 -4.53 46.61
CA PHE A 510 -22.98 -4.80 45.24
C PHE A 510 -21.49 -5.18 45.20
N GLY A 511 -21.01 -5.86 46.23
CA GLY A 511 -19.66 -6.42 46.28
C GLY A 511 -19.62 -7.90 45.88
N PRO A 512 -18.45 -8.42 45.48
CA PRO A 512 -18.28 -9.85 45.29
C PRO A 512 -18.31 -10.58 46.64
N PRO A 513 -18.58 -11.90 46.65
CA PRO A 513 -18.46 -12.70 47.87
C PRO A 513 -17.10 -12.51 48.55
N ALA A 514 -17.08 -12.59 49.88
CA ALA A 514 -15.82 -12.62 50.63
C ALA A 514 -14.92 -13.73 50.06
N ASP A 515 -13.64 -13.43 49.86
CA ASP A 515 -12.62 -14.31 49.27
C ASP A 515 -12.81 -14.67 47.79
N ALA A 516 -13.68 -13.98 47.05
CA ALA A 516 -13.80 -14.19 45.61
C ALA A 516 -12.45 -13.91 44.90
N ALA A 517 -11.96 -14.91 44.15
CA ALA A 517 -10.73 -14.76 43.38
C ALA A 517 -10.87 -13.61 42.37
N PRO A 518 -9.78 -12.90 42.01
CA PRO A 518 -9.81 -11.84 41.00
C PRO A 518 -10.36 -12.28 39.64
N VAL A 519 -10.25 -13.57 39.31
CA VAL A 519 -10.75 -14.20 38.07
C VAL A 519 -12.19 -14.71 38.15
N ALA A 520 -12.83 -14.60 39.32
CA ALA A 520 -14.22 -15.03 39.48
C ALA A 520 -15.15 -14.17 38.61
N PRO A 521 -16.32 -14.70 38.20
CA PRO A 521 -17.33 -13.92 37.49
C PRO A 521 -17.65 -12.63 38.24
N ALA A 522 -17.81 -11.54 37.48
CA ALA A 522 -18.12 -10.23 38.05
C ALA A 522 -19.43 -10.28 38.85
N ALA A 523 -19.41 -9.70 40.04
CA ALA A 523 -20.55 -9.62 40.94
C ALA A 523 -20.64 -8.19 41.48
N GLY A 524 -21.61 -7.41 40.99
CA GLY A 524 -21.75 -6.02 41.38
C GLY A 524 -22.87 -5.28 40.67
N LEU A 525 -22.92 -3.96 40.84
CA LEU A 525 -23.92 -3.09 40.24
C LEU A 525 -23.65 -2.97 38.74
N CYS A 526 -24.55 -3.51 37.93
CA CYS A 526 -24.42 -3.48 36.48
C CYS A 526 -24.50 -2.04 35.95
N PHE A 527 -23.66 -1.71 34.98
CA PHE A 527 -23.70 -0.46 34.22
C PHE A 527 -23.61 -0.73 32.73
N SER A 528 -24.13 0.21 31.95
CA SER A 528 -24.03 0.22 30.49
C SER A 528 -23.85 1.65 30.02
N GLY A 529 -23.01 1.85 29.01
CA GLY A 529 -22.78 3.17 28.40
C GLY A 529 -21.79 4.05 29.16
N LEU A 530 -20.87 3.47 29.93
CA LEU A 530 -19.71 4.23 30.41
C LEU A 530 -18.88 4.62 29.18
N GLU A 531 -18.74 5.92 28.95
CA GLU A 531 -18.09 6.46 27.76
C GLU A 531 -16.69 6.97 28.08
N VAL A 532 -15.72 6.61 27.23
CA VAL A 532 -14.44 7.31 27.11
C VAL A 532 -14.40 7.92 25.72
N SER A 533 -14.50 9.24 25.66
CA SER A 533 -14.43 9.99 24.41
C SER A 533 -12.97 10.30 24.06
N MET A 534 -12.64 10.20 22.78
CA MET A 534 -11.32 10.48 22.23
C MET A 534 -11.45 11.51 21.10
N SER A 535 -10.56 12.49 21.09
CA SER A 535 -10.45 13.47 20.02
C SER A 535 -9.01 13.50 19.54
N SER A 536 -8.79 13.49 18.23
CA SER A 536 -7.47 13.64 17.62
C SER A 536 -7.49 14.68 16.50
N PRO A 537 -6.38 15.40 16.28
CA PRO A 537 -6.22 16.31 15.14
C PRO A 537 -6.35 15.62 13.78
#